data_AF-A0A6A4NC48-F1
#
_entry.id   AF-A0A6A4NC48-F1
#
_cell.length_a   1.000
_cell.length_b   1.000
_cell.length_c   1.000
_cell.angle_alpha   90.00
_cell.angle_beta   90.00
_cell.angle_gamma   90.00
#
_symmetry.space_group_name_H-M   'P 1'
#
loop_
_entity.id
_entity.type
_entity.pdbx_description
1 polymer ?
#
loop_
_entity_poly.entity_id
_entity_poly.type
_entity_poly.pdbx_seq_one_letter_code
_entity_poly.pdbx_strand_id
1 'polypeptide(L)' 'MGQKINPLGFRLGTTQSHDSCWFAQPTNYSNNLQEDKKIRDCITNYIEKNIKISFGVEGIARIKIQKN' A
#
# COMPACT_ATOMS: atom_id res chain seq x y z
N MET A 1 21.88 22.68 -7.51
CA MET A 1 21.46 21.58 -6.61
C MET A 1 20.15 21.02 -7.16
N GLY A 2 20.09 19.72 -7.46
CA GLY A 2 18.95 19.09 -8.16
C GLY A 2 18.10 18.21 -7.25
N GLN A 3 16.79 18.19 -7.48
CA GLN A 3 15.86 17.28 -6.80
C GLN A 3 15.99 15.87 -7.36
N LYS A 4 16.08 14.87 -6.48
CA LYS A 4 16.13 13.45 -6.86
C LYS A 4 14.74 12.84 -6.85
N ILE A 5 14.46 11.98 -7.83
CA ILE A 5 13.21 11.22 -7.91
C ILE A 5 13.16 10.10 -6.88
N ASN A 6 11.96 9.73 -6.42
CA ASN A 6 11.77 8.54 -5.61
C ASN A 6 12.12 7.27 -6.43
N PRO A 7 13.08 6.45 -5.99
CA PRO A 7 13.51 5.27 -6.75
C PRO A 7 12.40 4.21 -6.91
N LEU A 8 11.41 4.17 -6.01
CA LEU A 8 10.31 3.21 -6.08
C LEU A 8 9.41 3.50 -7.29
N GLY A 9 9.03 4.78 -7.46
CA GLY A 9 8.28 5.22 -8.63
C GLY A 9 9.09 5.11 -9.91
N PHE A 10 10.40 5.38 -9.85
CA PHE A 10 11.29 5.28 -11.01
C PHE A 10 11.45 3.84 -11.54
N ARG A 11 11.36 2.82 -10.68
CA ARG A 11 11.53 1.40 -11.05
C ARG A 11 10.21 0.65 -11.27
N LEU A 12 9.09 1.34 -11.13
CA LEU A 12 7.75 0.77 -11.27
C LEU A 12 7.53 0.27 -12.70
N GLY A 13 7.17 -1.00 -12.86
CA GLY A 13 6.95 -1.64 -14.17
C GLY A 13 8.20 -2.26 -14.81
N THR A 14 9.40 -2.07 -14.26
CA THR A 14 10.64 -2.74 -14.71
C THR A 14 11.11 -3.76 -13.67
N THR A 15 11.68 -3.28 -12.56
CA THR A 15 12.17 -4.13 -11.46
C THR A 15 11.17 -4.25 -10.32
N GLN A 16 10.29 -3.25 -10.14
CA GLN A 16 9.32 -3.22 -9.04
C GLN A 16 7.88 -3.38 -9.55
N SER A 17 7.13 -4.30 -8.91
CA SER A 17 5.70 -4.51 -9.14
C SER A 17 4.83 -3.54 -8.34
N HIS A 18 3.60 -3.33 -8.78
CA HIS A 18 2.60 -2.58 -8.02
C HIS A 18 2.21 -3.33 -6.73
N ASP A 19 1.86 -2.58 -5.69
CA ASP A 19 1.32 -3.15 -4.44
C ASP A 19 -0.19 -3.37 -4.50
N SER A 20 -0.91 -2.70 -5.39
CA SER A 20 -2.32 -2.98 -5.70
C SER A 20 -2.41 -3.46 -7.15
N CYS A 21 -2.77 -4.73 -7.36
CA CYS A 21 -2.92 -5.36 -8.66
C CYS A 21 -4.39 -5.71 -8.90
N TRP A 22 -5.13 -4.79 -9.51
CA TRP A 22 -6.52 -4.99 -9.92
C TRP A 22 -6.86 -4.07 -11.09
N PHE A 23 -7.93 -4.40 -11.81
CA PHE A 23 -8.45 -3.59 -12.90
C PHE A 23 -9.88 -3.12 -12.59
N ALA A 24 -10.22 -1.90 -13.00
CA ALA A 24 -11.56 -1.37 -12.85
C ALA A 24 -11.89 -0.46 -14.02
N GLN A 25 -13.18 -0.36 -14.34
CA GLN A 25 -13.65 0.69 -15.26
C GLN A 25 -13.34 2.08 -14.68
N PRO A 26 -13.07 3.10 -15.52
CA PRO A 26 -12.69 4.44 -15.05
C PRO A 26 -13.69 5.05 -14.06
N THR A 27 -14.98 4.77 -14.24
CA THR A 27 -16.07 5.20 -13.35
C THR A 27 -15.93 4.64 -11.92
N ASN A 28 -15.45 3.40 -11.81
CA ASN A 28 -15.34 2.68 -10.54
C ASN A 28 -13.93 2.75 -9.94
N TYR A 29 -12.93 3.21 -10.70
CA TYR A 29 -11.54 3.27 -10.26
C TYR A 29 -11.37 4.13 -9.00
N SER A 30 -12.02 5.29 -8.95
CA SER A 30 -11.97 6.19 -7.78
C SER A 30 -12.51 5.52 -6.51
N ASN A 31 -13.64 4.82 -6.64
CA ASN A 31 -14.27 4.11 -5.52
C ASN A 31 -13.36 2.97 -5.02
N ASN A 32 -12.82 2.17 -5.94
CA ASN A 32 -11.92 1.07 -5.62
C ASN A 32 -10.62 1.56 -4.95
N LEU A 33 -10.10 2.72 -5.35
CA LEU A 33 -8.94 3.35 -4.72
C LEU A 33 -9.25 3.78 -3.27
N GLN A 34 -10.44 4.35 -3.04
CA GLN A 34 -10.87 4.73 -1.69
C GLN A 34 -11.05 3.51 -0.78
N GLU A 35 -11.58 2.40 -1.31
CA GLU A 35 -11.67 1.14 -0.57
C GLU A 35 -10.29 0.62 -0.17
N ASP A 36 -9.34 0.57 -1.11
CA ASP A 36 -7.97 0.13 -0.83
C ASP A 36 -7.32 0.97 0.28
N LYS A 37 -7.53 2.28 0.28
CA LYS A 37 -7.06 3.17 1.34
C LYS A 37 -7.70 2.82 2.69
N LYS A 38 -9.03 2.67 2.74
CA LYS A 38 -9.75 2.30 3.97
C LYS A 38 -9.23 0.98 4.54
N ILE A 39 -9.00 -0.03 3.70
CA ILE A 39 -8.47 -1.33 4.13
C ILE A 39 -7.07 -1.17 4.75
N ARG A 40 -6.16 -0.43 4.09
CA ARG A 40 -4.80 -0.19 4.59
C ARG A 40 -4.82 0.58 5.91
N ASP A 41 -5.65 1.60 6.02
CA ASP A 41 -5.80 2.40 7.24
C ASP A 41 -6.38 1.55 8.38
N CYS A 42 -7.40 0.72 8.10
CA CYS A 42 -7.98 -0.20 9.07
C CYS A 42 -6.97 -1.20 9.63
N ILE A 43 -6.16 -1.83 8.77
CA ILE A 43 -5.12 -2.78 9.17
C ILE A 43 -4.06 -2.09 10.03
N THR A 44 -3.60 -0.91 9.59
CA THR A 44 -2.57 -0.15 10.32
C THR A 44 -3.07 0.28 11.69
N ASN A 45 -4.29 0.84 11.75
CA ASN A 45 -4.93 1.25 13.01
C ASN A 45 -5.20 0.06 13.94
N TYR A 46 -5.58 -1.09 13.40
CA TYR A 46 -5.78 -2.30 14.20
C TYR A 46 -4.48 -2.74 14.85
N ILE A 47 -3.37 -2.72 14.10
CA ILE A 47 -2.05 -3.09 14.60
C ILE A 47 -1.55 -2.11 15.64
N GLU A 48 -1.64 -0.80 15.39
CA GLU A 48 -1.22 0.22 16.36
C GLU A 48 -1.96 0.12 17.69
N LYS A 49 -3.24 -0.29 17.66
CA LYS A 49 -4.06 -0.45 18.86
C LYS A 49 -3.78 -1.76 19.61
N ASN A 50 -3.59 -2.87 18.90
CA ASN A 50 -3.45 -4.20 19.50
C ASN A 50 -2.01 -4.61 19.78
N ILE A 51 -1.06 -4.23 18.90
CA ILE A 51 0.38 -4.51 19.00
C ILE A 51 1.08 -3.33 19.68
N LYS A 52 0.60 -2.94 20.87
CA LYS A 52 1.41 -2.18 21.84
C LYS A 52 2.22 -3.16 22.70
N ILE A 53 2.90 -4.13 22.09
CA ILE A 53 3.64 -5.14 22.84
C ILE A 53 4.96 -5.44 22.13
N SER A 54 6.03 -5.14 22.88
CA SER A 54 7.43 -5.48 22.67
C SER A 54 8.21 -4.67 21.63
N PHE A 55 9.33 -4.14 22.11
CA PHE A 55 10.27 -3.23 21.47
C PHE A 55 11.12 -3.92 20.38
N GLY A 56 10.52 -4.78 19.57
CA GLY A 56 11.27 -5.52 18.57
C GLY A 56 10.42 -6.39 17.65
N VAL A 57 10.53 -6.13 16.36
CA VAL A 57 10.40 -7.08 15.24
C VAL A 57 9.01 -7.25 14.59
N GLU A 58 7.88 -6.97 15.23
CA GLU A 58 6.56 -7.27 14.63
C GLU A 58 5.84 -6.06 14.00
N GLY A 59 6.36 -5.59 12.86
CA GLY A 59 5.69 -4.63 11.98
C GLY A 59 5.29 -5.25 10.63
N ILE A 60 4.23 -4.74 10.01
CA ILE A 60 3.90 -5.12 8.62
C ILE A 60 4.85 -4.41 7.66
N ALA A 61 5.61 -5.18 6.89
CA ALA A 61 6.53 -4.64 5.91
C ALA A 61 5.83 -4.12 4.64
N ARG A 62 4.75 -4.79 4.19
CA ARG A 62 4.00 -4.42 2.97
C ARG A 62 2.61 -5.04 2.96
N ILE A 63 1.65 -4.30 2.40
CA ILE A 63 0.29 -4.79 2.15
C ILE A 63 0.08 -4.82 0.64
N LYS A 64 -0.13 -6.02 0.08
CA LYS A 64 -0.47 -6.21 -1.32
C LYS A 64 -1.95 -6.53 -1.47
N ILE A 65 -2.64 -5.82 -2.36
CA ILE A 65 -4.08 -6.00 -2.61
C ILE A 65 -4.26 -6.50 -4.04
N GLN A 66 -4.95 -7.62 -4.19
CA GLN A 66 -5.33 -8.17 -5.48
C GLN A 66 -6.84 -8.38 -5.50
N LYS A 67 -7.51 -7.93 -6.56
CA LYS A 67 -8.94 -8.18 -6.81
C LYS A 67 -9.02 -9.05 -8.07
N ASN A 68 -9.72 -10.18 -7.96
CA ASN A 68 -9.99 -11.09 -9.07
C ASN A 68 -11.33 -10.75 -9.73
#